data_AF-A0A9P6WNN1-F1
#
_entry.id   AF-A0A9P6WNN1-F1
#
_cell.length_a   1.000
_cell.length_b   1.000
_cell.length_c   1.000
_cell.angle_alpha   90.00
_cell.angle_beta   90.00
_cell.angle_gamma   90.00
#
_symmetry.space_group_name_H-M   'P 1'
#
loop_
_entity.id
_entity.type
_entity.pdbx_description
1 polymer ?
#
loop_
_entity_poly.entity_id
_entity_poly.type
_entity_poly.pdbx_seq_one_letter_code
_entity_poly.pdbx_strand_id
1 'polypeptide(L)'
;MNCGKGILQGLKLQNHASKKLINSFGLLNKVRYYSNEVEVNTEHKKIVNGVEVENEEDEYYVDVTDIDSRWNTLKFESQQDIISYLNVKQEFDWNYLSLNEKKAIYYIAYGKWGARDTKVMNTSEFIFKLMTSMLLFSVLGFTFVNYSIDQQKIKELNQIEEAKTPVDKENK
;
A
#
# COMPACT_ATOMS: atom_id res chain seq x y z
N MET A 1 9.14 7.27 61.62
CA MET A 1 9.23 8.44 60.71
C MET A 1 8.30 8.19 59.55
N ASN A 2 7.12 8.83 59.57
CA ASN A 2 6.09 8.75 58.53
C ASN A 2 6.25 9.98 57.62
N CYS A 3 6.47 9.76 56.33
CA CYS A 3 6.59 10.84 55.36
C CYS A 3 5.70 10.54 54.14
N GLY A 4 4.73 11.44 53.89
CA GLY A 4 4.32 11.75 52.52
C GLY A 4 3.15 10.99 51.89
N LYS A 5 2.02 10.83 52.60
CA LYS A 5 0.72 10.66 51.92
C LYS A 5 0.14 12.03 51.61
N GLY A 6 0.15 12.43 50.35
CA GLY A 6 -0.57 13.61 49.90
C GLY A 6 -0.05 14.14 48.58
N ILE A 7 -0.65 13.70 47.48
CA ILE A 7 -0.93 14.42 46.20
C ILE A 7 -1.83 13.45 45.40
N LEU A 8 -3.10 13.30 45.81
CA LEU A 8 -4.11 12.58 45.01
C LEU A 8 -5.50 13.20 45.24
N GLN A 9 -5.61 14.53 45.25
CA GLN A 9 -6.90 15.22 45.22
C GLN A 9 -6.75 16.54 44.47
N GLY A 10 -6.90 16.50 43.16
CA GLY A 10 -6.88 17.71 42.35
C GLY A 10 -6.71 17.43 40.87
N LEU A 11 -7.75 16.85 40.25
CA LEU A 11 -8.03 16.91 38.80
C LEU A 11 -9.32 16.11 38.50
N LYS A 12 -10.42 16.45 39.19
CA LYS A 12 -11.75 15.86 38.91
C LYS A 12 -12.86 16.90 38.83
N LEU A 13 -12.53 18.12 38.40
CA LEU A 13 -13.46 19.26 38.35
C LEU A 13 -13.38 20.07 37.04
N GLN A 14 -13.29 19.41 35.88
CA GLN A 14 -13.44 20.11 34.59
C GLN A 14 -14.38 19.45 33.56
N ASN A 15 -15.16 18.43 33.93
CA ASN A 15 -16.02 17.71 32.97
C ASN A 15 -17.53 17.96 33.12
N HIS A 16 -17.96 19.13 33.64
CA HIS A 16 -19.39 19.38 33.88
C HIS A 16 -20.00 20.65 33.24
N ALA A 17 -19.24 21.42 32.46
CA ALA A 17 -19.71 22.71 31.94
C ALA A 17 -19.51 22.91 30.43
N SER A 18 -19.66 21.87 29.60
CA SER A 18 -19.67 22.03 28.13
C SER A 18 -20.68 21.11 27.43
N LYS A 19 -21.88 20.97 28.00
CA LYS A 19 -23.02 20.25 27.40
C LYS A 19 -24.25 21.16 27.20
N LYS A 20 -24.01 22.44 26.90
CA LYS A 20 -25.08 23.44 26.77
C LYS A 20 -24.91 24.38 25.58
N LEU A 21 -24.40 23.86 24.46
CA LEU A 21 -24.42 24.53 23.15
C LEU A 21 -24.62 23.51 22.02
N ILE A 22 -25.64 22.67 22.17
CA ILE A 22 -26.17 21.82 21.09
C ILE A 22 -27.66 22.13 21.08
N ASN A 23 -28.17 22.66 19.96
CA ASN A 23 -29.56 23.04 19.64
C ASN A 23 -29.79 24.55 19.54
N SER A 24 -29.27 25.14 18.48
CA SER A 24 -29.95 26.22 17.74
C SER A 24 -29.06 26.59 16.56
N PHE A 25 -29.26 25.95 15.41
CA PHE A 25 -28.98 26.50 14.07
C PHE A 25 -29.34 25.41 13.03
N GLY A 26 -30.57 24.92 13.14
CA GLY A 26 -31.25 24.38 11.96
C GLY A 26 -31.90 25.56 11.28
N LEU A 27 -31.33 26.01 10.16
CA LEU A 27 -32.04 26.62 9.03
C LEU A 27 -31.04 26.94 7.91
N LEU A 28 -31.34 26.38 6.75
CA LEU A 28 -31.02 26.89 5.41
C LEU A 28 -29.55 26.89 4.97
N ASN A 29 -29.11 25.76 4.40
CA ASN A 29 -28.29 25.81 3.20
C ASN A 29 -28.72 24.71 2.24
N LYS A 30 -29.67 25.06 1.36
CA LYS A 30 -30.00 24.29 0.16
C LYS A 30 -28.86 24.52 -0.84
N VAL A 31 -27.81 23.72 -0.72
CA VAL A 31 -26.71 23.68 -1.70
C VAL A 31 -27.30 23.17 -3.01
N ARG A 32 -27.48 24.08 -3.97
CA ARG A 32 -27.74 23.72 -5.37
C ARG A 32 -26.41 23.24 -5.95
N TYR A 33 -26.25 21.94 -6.11
CA TYR A 33 -25.20 21.38 -6.95
C TYR A 33 -25.55 21.70 -8.41
N TYR A 34 -24.70 22.47 -9.08
CA TYR A 34 -24.67 22.47 -10.54
C TYR A 34 -23.91 21.19 -10.94
N SER A 35 -24.67 20.14 -11.21
CA SER A 35 -24.18 18.97 -11.92
C SER A 35 -24.10 19.35 -13.40
N ASN A 36 -22.89 19.63 -13.89
CA ASN A 36 -22.62 19.59 -15.31
C ASN A 36 -22.26 18.14 -15.64
N GLU A 37 -23.26 17.35 -16.02
CA GLU A 37 -23.04 16.13 -16.78
C GLU A 37 -22.50 16.56 -18.15
N VAL A 38 -21.18 16.68 -18.25
CA VAL A 38 -20.51 16.74 -19.54
C VAL A 38 -20.43 15.31 -20.03
N GLU A 39 -21.41 14.91 -20.84
CA GLU A 39 -21.28 13.75 -21.72
C GLU A 39 -20.08 14.02 -22.64
N VAL A 40 -18.96 13.38 -22.35
CA VAL A 40 -17.76 13.43 -23.21
C VAL A 40 -18.06 12.60 -24.46
N ASN A 41 -18.66 13.24 -25.46
CA ASN A 41 -18.72 12.71 -26.81
C ASN A 41 -17.47 13.15 -27.55
N THR A 42 -16.47 12.28 -27.56
CA THR A 42 -15.24 12.47 -28.33
C THR A 42 -15.53 12.23 -29.81
N GLU A 43 -16.02 13.25 -30.51
CA GLU A 43 -16.00 13.27 -31.98
C GLU A 43 -15.24 14.49 -32.51
N HIS A 44 -14.18 14.17 -33.25
CA HIS A 44 -13.26 15.09 -33.87
C HIS A 44 -13.95 15.99 -34.93
N LYS A 45 -13.58 17.28 -34.86
CA LYS A 45 -13.45 18.22 -35.99
C LYS A 45 -14.73 18.54 -36.78
N LYS A 46 -15.47 19.56 -36.32
CA LYS A 46 -16.34 20.37 -37.20
C LYS A 46 -15.53 21.54 -37.78
N ILE A 47 -15.30 21.50 -39.09
CA ILE A 47 -14.89 22.67 -39.86
C ILE A 47 -16.16 23.38 -40.32
N VAL A 48 -16.36 24.63 -39.90
CA VAL A 48 -17.36 25.52 -40.48
C VAL A 48 -16.67 26.84 -40.83
N ASN A 49 -16.66 27.14 -42.12
CA ASN A 49 -16.36 28.45 -42.72
C ASN A 49 -14.96 29.06 -42.50
N GLY A 50 -13.89 28.31 -42.79
CA GLY A 50 -12.62 28.88 -43.30
C GLY A 50 -11.92 29.97 -42.47
N VAL A 51 -12.30 30.14 -41.20
CA VAL A 51 -11.63 31.00 -40.23
C VAL A 51 -10.89 30.06 -39.30
N GLU A 52 -9.56 30.09 -39.37
CA GLU A 52 -8.71 29.55 -38.32
C GLU A 52 -8.91 30.44 -37.09
N VAL A 53 -9.87 30.05 -36.25
CA VAL A 53 -9.90 30.51 -34.86
C VAL A 53 -8.75 29.77 -34.18
N GLU A 54 -7.60 30.43 -34.11
CA GLU A 54 -6.58 30.07 -33.13
C GLU A 54 -7.26 30.18 -31.76
N ASN A 55 -7.56 29.03 -31.15
CA ASN A 55 -7.93 28.99 -29.74
C ASN A 55 -6.65 29.26 -28.94
N GLU A 56 -6.23 30.52 -28.93
CA GLU A 56 -5.22 31.03 -28.01
C GLU A 56 -5.84 31.09 -26.62
N GLU A 57 -5.80 29.96 -25.93
CA GLU A 57 -5.79 29.79 -24.48
C GLU A 57 -5.83 28.28 -24.27
N ASP A 58 -4.70 27.60 -24.53
CA ASP A 58 -4.49 26.22 -24.09
C ASP A 58 -4.49 26.23 -22.55
N GLU A 59 -5.68 26.26 -21.96
CA GLU A 59 -5.88 26.16 -20.53
C GLU A 59 -5.17 24.90 -20.06
N TYR A 60 -4.05 25.09 -19.36
CA TYR A 60 -3.16 24.03 -18.92
C TYR A 60 -3.91 23.06 -18.01
N TYR A 61 -4.43 21.98 -18.62
CA TYR A 61 -5.26 21.00 -17.96
C TYR A 61 -4.40 19.86 -17.45
N VAL A 62 -4.30 19.76 -16.13
CA VAL A 62 -3.66 18.64 -15.46
C VAL A 62 -4.72 17.59 -15.14
N ASP A 63 -4.57 16.41 -15.71
CA ASP A 63 -5.45 15.29 -15.37
C ASP A 63 -5.18 14.83 -13.93
N VAL A 64 -6.20 14.91 -13.08
CA VAL A 64 -6.18 14.49 -11.66
C VAL A 64 -7.11 13.30 -11.36
N THR A 65 -7.64 12.63 -12.38
CA THR A 65 -8.49 11.44 -12.21
C THR A 65 -7.72 10.26 -11.61
N ASP A 66 -8.32 9.48 -10.70
CA ASP A 66 -7.74 8.24 -10.14
C ASP A 66 -6.26 8.29 -9.71
N ILE A 67 -5.83 9.39 -9.08
CA ILE A 67 -4.44 9.59 -8.64
C ILE A 67 -3.94 8.45 -7.74
N ASP A 68 -4.81 7.87 -6.90
CA ASP A 68 -4.43 6.82 -5.95
C ASP A 68 -3.74 5.61 -6.61
N SER A 69 -4.16 5.23 -7.82
CA SER A 69 -3.67 4.03 -8.50
C SER A 69 -2.41 4.31 -9.32
N ARG A 70 -2.35 5.48 -9.97
CA ARG A 70 -1.28 5.83 -10.91
C ARG A 70 -0.11 6.59 -10.30
N TRP A 71 -0.27 7.15 -9.10
CA TRP A 71 0.76 7.99 -8.47
C TRP A 71 2.14 7.34 -8.46
N ASN A 72 2.22 6.06 -8.12
CA ASN A 72 3.48 5.31 -8.05
C ASN A 72 4.09 4.97 -9.43
N THR A 73 3.31 5.07 -10.51
CA THR A 73 3.74 4.79 -11.89
C THR A 73 4.12 6.07 -12.64
N LEU A 74 3.65 7.22 -12.17
CA LEU A 74 3.96 8.52 -12.78
C LEU A 74 5.45 8.85 -12.66
N LYS A 75 5.96 9.57 -13.65
CA LYS A 75 7.31 10.15 -13.61
C LYS A 75 7.35 11.26 -12.57
N PHE A 76 8.53 11.47 -11.99
CA PHE A 76 8.76 12.50 -10.97
C PHE A 76 8.40 13.91 -11.46
N GLU A 77 8.71 14.24 -12.72
CA GLU A 77 8.35 15.53 -13.33
C GLU A 77 6.83 15.76 -13.33
N SER A 78 6.06 14.79 -13.83
CA SER A 78 4.60 14.86 -13.84
C SER A 78 3.99 14.88 -12.43
N GLN A 79 4.58 14.18 -11.46
CA GLN A 79 4.17 14.28 -10.05
C GLN A 79 4.35 15.71 -9.53
N GLN A 80 5.48 16.35 -9.85
CA GLN A 80 5.77 17.72 -9.43
C GLN A 80 4.85 18.74 -10.11
N ASP A 81 4.51 18.54 -11.38
CA ASP A 81 3.53 19.36 -12.10
C ASP A 81 2.15 19.28 -11.45
N ILE A 82 1.68 18.07 -11.12
CA ILE A 82 0.41 17.85 -10.41
C ILE A 82 0.42 18.53 -9.03
N ILE A 83 1.51 18.40 -8.27
CA ILE A 83 1.64 19.05 -6.96
C ILE A 83 1.58 20.56 -7.11
N SER A 84 2.28 21.11 -8.09
CA SER A 84 2.35 22.56 -8.32
C SER A 84 0.97 23.10 -8.73
N TYR A 85 0.28 22.40 -9.63
CA TYR A 85 -1.10 22.70 -10.01
C TYR A 85 -2.06 22.68 -8.82
N LEU A 86 -2.02 21.62 -8.01
CA LEU A 86 -2.92 21.49 -6.86
C LEU A 86 -2.63 22.50 -5.75
N ASN A 87 -1.36 22.89 -5.55
CA ASN A 87 -0.99 23.94 -4.61
C ASN A 87 -1.61 25.29 -5.01
N VAL A 88 -1.51 25.67 -6.29
CA VAL A 88 -2.14 26.90 -6.78
C VAL A 88 -3.66 26.84 -6.60
N LYS A 89 -4.30 25.71 -6.89
CA LYS A 89 -5.75 25.53 -6.68
C LYS A 89 -6.15 25.64 -5.21
N GLN A 90 -5.32 25.18 -4.27
CA GLN A 90 -5.58 25.24 -2.82
C GLN A 90 -5.57 26.65 -2.24
N GLU A 91 -4.94 27.62 -2.92
CA GLU A 91 -4.95 29.03 -2.50
C GLU A 91 -6.34 29.67 -2.67
N PHE A 92 -7.18 29.10 -3.55
CA PHE A 92 -8.55 29.54 -3.78
C PHE A 92 -9.55 28.87 -2.81
N ASP A 93 -10.79 29.35 -2.81
CA ASP A 93 -11.84 28.75 -1.98
C ASP A 93 -12.13 27.29 -2.38
N TRP A 94 -12.17 26.42 -1.38
CA TRP A 94 -12.33 24.97 -1.52
C TRP A 94 -13.68 24.55 -2.09
N ASN A 95 -14.65 25.47 -2.12
CA ASN A 95 -15.94 25.23 -2.76
C ASN A 95 -15.83 25.09 -4.29
N TYR A 96 -14.81 25.71 -4.91
CA TYR A 96 -14.60 25.66 -6.36
C TYR A 96 -13.79 24.45 -6.82
N LEU A 97 -13.22 23.67 -5.90
CA LEU A 97 -12.48 22.45 -6.25
C LEU A 97 -13.43 21.31 -6.61
N SER A 98 -13.11 20.63 -7.71
CA SER A 98 -13.74 19.39 -8.13
C SER A 98 -13.53 18.30 -7.08
N LEU A 99 -14.46 17.33 -7.03
CA LEU A 99 -14.35 16.18 -6.14
C LEU A 99 -13.06 15.38 -6.38
N ASN A 100 -12.65 15.25 -7.65
CA ASN A 100 -11.43 14.55 -8.03
C ASN A 100 -10.18 15.28 -7.53
N GLU A 101 -10.14 16.61 -7.63
CA GLU A 101 -9.04 17.43 -7.10
C GLU A 101 -8.93 17.31 -5.58
N LYS A 102 -10.07 17.38 -4.87
CA LYS A 102 -10.10 17.18 -3.41
C LYS A 102 -9.56 15.82 -3.01
N LYS A 103 -9.97 14.78 -3.73
CA LYS A 103 -9.48 13.41 -3.51
C LYS A 103 -7.98 13.30 -3.78
N ALA A 104 -7.50 13.87 -4.88
CA ALA A 104 -6.08 13.90 -5.23
C ALA A 104 -5.26 14.63 -4.16
N ILE A 105 -5.72 15.79 -3.69
CA ILE A 105 -5.09 16.56 -2.61
C ILE A 105 -4.99 15.72 -1.34
N TYR A 106 -6.08 15.07 -0.94
CA TYR A 106 -6.10 14.20 0.22
C TYR A 106 -5.09 13.04 0.07
N TYR A 107 -5.04 12.41 -1.10
CA TYR A 107 -4.10 11.33 -1.38
C TYR A 107 -2.63 11.81 -1.38
N ILE A 108 -2.33 12.98 -1.93
CA ILE A 108 -0.96 13.51 -1.90
C ILE A 108 -0.56 13.82 -0.45
N ALA A 109 -1.44 14.42 0.35
CA ALA A 109 -1.14 14.76 1.74
C ALA A 109 -0.99 13.52 2.67
N TYR A 110 -1.89 12.54 2.53
CA TYR A 110 -2.06 11.44 3.50
C TYR A 110 -2.09 10.03 2.88
N GLY A 111 -1.90 9.91 1.57
CA GLY A 111 -1.95 8.65 0.85
C GLY A 111 -0.77 7.72 1.16
N LYS A 112 -0.91 6.48 0.70
CA LYS A 112 0.06 5.40 0.89
C LYS A 112 1.15 5.49 -0.17
N TRP A 113 2.01 6.48 -0.03
CA TRP A 113 3.17 6.66 -0.91
C TRP A 113 4.40 7.09 -0.09
N GLY A 114 5.59 6.86 -0.66
CA GLY A 114 6.85 7.11 0.02
C GLY A 114 7.00 6.30 1.32
N ALA A 115 7.47 6.94 2.40
CA ALA A 115 7.67 6.29 3.70
C ALA A 115 6.37 5.83 4.39
N ARG A 116 5.21 6.26 3.90
CA ARG A 116 3.89 5.87 4.44
C ARG A 116 3.31 4.63 3.77
N ASP A 117 3.97 4.11 2.74
CA ASP A 117 3.54 2.86 2.12
C ASP A 117 3.95 1.66 2.99
N THR A 118 2.98 1.04 3.64
CA THR A 118 3.18 -0.18 4.46
C THR A 118 3.35 -1.43 3.60
N LYS A 119 3.21 -1.34 2.27
CA LYS A 119 3.34 -2.47 1.36
C LYS A 119 4.80 -2.82 1.04
N VAL A 120 5.76 -1.94 1.34
CA VAL A 120 7.17 -2.33 1.32
C VAL A 120 7.31 -3.53 2.26
N MET A 121 7.72 -4.67 1.69
CA MET A 121 7.79 -5.93 2.43
C MET A 121 8.53 -5.67 3.74
N ASN A 122 7.88 -5.93 4.88
CA ASN A 122 8.53 -5.80 6.18
C ASN A 122 9.87 -6.54 6.09
N THR A 123 10.97 -5.82 6.29
CA THR A 123 12.33 -6.39 6.15
C THR A 123 12.45 -7.66 7.00
N SER A 124 11.82 -7.68 8.18
CA SER A 124 11.72 -8.85 9.06
C SER A 124 11.04 -10.05 8.42
N GLU A 125 9.95 -9.87 7.67
CA GLU A 125 9.25 -10.97 6.98
C GLU A 125 10.08 -11.55 5.84
N PHE A 126 10.78 -10.69 5.10
CA PHE A 126 11.71 -11.12 4.05
C PHE A 126 12.84 -11.98 4.63
N ILE A 127 13.49 -11.49 5.69
CA ILE A 127 14.58 -12.21 6.38
C ILE A 127 14.10 -13.52 6.98
N PHE A 128 12.91 -13.54 7.60
CA PHE A 128 12.33 -14.76 8.14
C PHE A 128 12.12 -15.81 7.04
N LYS A 129 11.48 -15.44 5.93
CA LYS A 129 11.28 -16.34 4.78
C LYS A 129 12.61 -16.86 4.21
N LEU A 130 13.62 -15.99 4.14
CA LEU A 130 14.94 -16.36 3.64
C LEU A 130 15.64 -17.36 4.58
N MET A 131 15.64 -17.12 5.90
CA MET A 131 16.24 -18.03 6.88
C MET A 131 15.55 -19.39 6.89
N THR A 132 14.22 -19.42 6.89
CA THR A 132 13.47 -20.68 6.88
C THR A 132 13.69 -21.45 5.58
N SER A 133 13.75 -20.76 4.43
CA SER A 133 14.05 -21.38 3.13
C SER A 133 15.45 -21.99 3.13
N MET A 134 16.47 -21.25 3.57
CA MET A 134 17.85 -21.77 3.66
C MET A 134 17.96 -22.99 4.57
N LEU A 135 17.29 -22.97 5.73
CA LEU A 135 17.27 -24.11 6.65
C LEU A 135 16.59 -25.34 6.01
N LEU A 136 15.45 -25.14 5.35
CA LEU A 136 14.74 -26.22 4.65
C LEU A 136 15.63 -26.83 3.57
N PHE A 137 16.24 -26.01 2.71
CA PHE A 137 17.12 -26.49 1.63
C PHE A 137 18.39 -27.16 2.16
N SER A 138 18.94 -26.72 3.28
CA SER A 138 20.11 -27.36 3.90
C SER A 138 19.80 -28.78 4.37
N VAL A 139 18.70 -28.97 5.12
CA VAL A 139 18.26 -30.29 5.58
C VAL A 139 17.94 -31.18 4.38
N LEU A 140 17.16 -30.67 3.43
CA LEU A 140 16.72 -31.43 2.25
C LEU A 140 17.93 -31.84 1.39
N GLY A 141 18.89 -30.95 1.17
CA GLY A 141 20.14 -31.25 0.48
C GLY A 141 20.97 -32.33 1.19
N PHE A 142 21.10 -32.25 2.51
CA PHE A 142 21.82 -33.27 3.29
C PHE A 142 21.14 -34.64 3.22
N THR A 143 19.80 -34.68 3.30
CA THR A 143 19.05 -35.93 3.14
C THR A 143 19.23 -36.54 1.75
N PHE A 144 19.28 -35.71 0.70
CA PHE A 144 19.45 -36.19 -0.68
C PHE A 144 20.82 -36.83 -0.91
N VAL A 145 21.89 -36.21 -0.40
CA VAL A 145 23.25 -36.76 -0.46
C VAL A 145 23.34 -38.09 0.29
N ASN A 146 22.87 -38.15 1.54
CA ASN A 146 22.92 -39.39 2.32
C ASN A 146 22.10 -40.51 1.69
N TYR A 147 20.90 -40.21 1.18
CA TYR A 147 20.07 -41.19 0.50
C TYR A 147 20.80 -41.85 -0.67
N SER A 148 21.54 -41.08 -1.47
CA SER A 148 22.32 -41.62 -2.60
C SER A 148 23.44 -42.58 -2.16
N ILE A 149 24.13 -42.29 -1.05
CA ILE A 149 25.20 -43.13 -0.50
C ILE A 149 24.62 -44.41 0.11
N ASP A 150 23.51 -44.30 0.83
CA ASP A 150 22.87 -45.42 1.50
C ASP A 150 22.37 -46.48 0.50
N GLN A 151 21.92 -46.07 -0.69
CA GLN A 151 21.54 -47.00 -1.76
C GLN A 151 22.71 -47.89 -2.22
N GLN A 152 23.94 -47.41 -2.17
CA GLN A 152 25.12 -48.21 -2.53
C GLN A 152 25.47 -49.20 -1.42
N LYS A 153 25.51 -48.72 -0.18
CA LYS A 153 25.82 -49.56 0.99
C LYS A 153 24.82 -50.68 1.19
N ILE A 154 23.52 -50.44 0.96
CA ILE A 154 22.50 -51.48 1.06
C ILE A 154 22.78 -52.62 0.06
N LYS A 155 23.17 -52.29 -1.17
CA LYS A 155 23.53 -53.30 -2.18
C LYS A 155 24.76 -54.10 -1.76
N GLU A 156 25.78 -53.43 -1.23
CA GLU A 156 26.99 -54.07 -0.72
C GLU A 156 26.68 -55.02 0.45
N LEU A 157 25.85 -54.57 1.40
CA LEU A 157 25.45 -55.38 2.56
C LEU A 157 24.66 -56.63 2.15
N ASN A 158 23.71 -56.49 1.22
CA ASN A 158 22.95 -57.63 0.71
C ASN A 158 23.85 -58.68 0.04
N GLN A 159 24.85 -58.25 -0.74
CA GLN A 159 25.83 -59.17 -1.34
C GLN A 159 26.67 -59.89 -0.28
N ILE A 160 27.09 -59.18 0.78
CA ILE A 160 27.84 -59.76 1.90
C ILE A 160 26.98 -60.78 2.66
N GLU A 161 25.70 -60.50 2.89
CA GLU A 161 24.77 -61.42 3.54
C GLU A 161 24.57 -62.69 2.69
N GLU A 162 24.32 -62.54 1.39
CA GLU A 162 24.22 -63.66 0.45
C GLU A 162 25.49 -64.53 0.48
N ALA A 163 26.68 -63.92 0.50
CA ALA A 163 27.95 -64.64 0.58
C ALA A 163 28.20 -65.36 1.94
N LYS A 164 27.57 -64.92 3.03
CA LYS A 164 27.69 -65.57 4.36
C LYS A 164 26.70 -66.73 4.55
N THR A 165 25.51 -66.64 3.96
CA THR A 165 24.47 -67.68 4.08
C THR A 165 24.84 -69.12 3.66
N PRO A 166 25.84 -69.42 2.80
CA PRO A 166 26.26 -70.80 2.56
C PRO A 166 27.06 -71.42 3.73
N VAL A 167 27.83 -70.62 4.49
CA VAL A 167 28.75 -71.12 5.54
C VAL A 167 28.01 -71.53 6.81
N ASP A 168 26.90 -70.86 7.13
CA ASP A 168 26.12 -71.13 8.35
C ASP A 168 25.20 -72.35 8.23
N LYS A 169 24.96 -72.85 6.99
CA LYS A 169 24.16 -74.07 6.74
C LYS A 169 24.96 -75.36 6.85
N GLU A 170 26.29 -75.29 6.79
CA GLU A 170 27.19 -76.44 6.94
C GLU A 170 27.57 -76.75 8.40
N ASN A 171 27.40 -75.80 9.33
CA ASN A 171 27.80 -75.93 10.74
C ASN A 171 26.62 -76.19 11.72
N LYS A 172 25.47 -76.66 11.21
CA LYS A 172 24.28 -76.98 12.02
C LYS A 172 23.72 -78.34 11.66
#